data_AF-A0A857INB1-F1
#
_entry.id   AF-A0A857INB1-F1
#
_cell.length_a   1.000
_cell.length_b   1.000
_cell.length_c   1.000
_cell.angle_alpha   90.00
_cell.angle_beta   90.00
_cell.angle_gamma   90.00
#
_symmetry.space_group_name_H-M   'P 1'
#
loop_
_entity.id
_entity.type
_entity.pdbx_description
1 polymer ?
#
loop_
_entity_poly.entity_id
_entity_poly.type
_entity_poly.pdbx_seq_one_letter_code
_entity_poly.pdbx_strand_id
1 'polypeptide(L)'
;MTTEERKDINNAIWLCAHCSIKIDREPEAYPAPLLHHWKKEAEHRIKINSNSRLYTQNEADYKVHRTLLQGIGVNLSDRMQTSISEVARAVKSYIHKLDPRLDVEYSFINGSNHFEINVKEDTDDPVIINFIPIDPSEYNEKFSDLIDHGQTLSCDIAKVTTNSLGLDSIFPQNLKDGILIIEPNNKRTAIVEIQDEEGETLMSFEDELILGKETFSFSSMKYNHLLSFKINKIPYSGQPALLHK
;
A
#
# COMPACT_ATOMS: atom_id res chain seq x y z
N MET A 1 0.91 46.56 17.36
CA MET A 1 -0.50 46.36 17.76
C MET A 1 -0.89 47.41 18.77
N THR A 2 -1.96 48.15 18.49
CA THR A 2 -2.60 49.07 19.42
C THR A 2 -3.36 48.31 20.50
N THR A 3 -3.74 48.99 21.58
CA THR A 3 -4.53 48.38 22.66
C THR A 3 -5.91 47.93 22.18
N GLU A 4 -6.49 48.61 21.19
CA GLU A 4 -7.77 48.24 20.59
C GLU A 4 -7.64 46.98 19.74
N GLU A 5 -6.60 46.90 18.90
CA GLU A 5 -6.31 45.69 18.11
C GLU A 5 -6.07 44.46 18.99
N ARG A 6 -5.45 44.62 20.17
CA ARG A 6 -5.21 43.51 21.11
C ARG A 6 -6.48 42.92 21.72
N LYS A 7 -7.56 43.68 21.77
CA LYS A 7 -8.83 43.26 22.37
C LYS A 7 -9.83 42.77 21.32
N ASP A 8 -9.52 42.89 20.04
CA ASP A 8 -10.41 42.48 18.95
C ASP A 8 -10.58 40.96 18.94
N ILE A 9 -11.82 40.49 18.87
CA ILE A 9 -12.18 39.07 18.77
C ILE A 9 -11.56 38.39 17.54
N ASN A 10 -11.33 39.14 16.47
CA ASN A 10 -10.65 38.66 15.27
C ASN A 10 -9.18 38.31 15.55
N ASN A 11 -8.58 38.89 16.59
CA ASN A 11 -7.22 38.61 17.05
C ASN A 11 -7.16 37.63 18.23
N ALA A 12 -8.31 37.16 18.74
CA ALA A 12 -8.35 36.17 19.80
C ALA A 12 -8.09 34.75 19.27
N ILE A 13 -7.27 33.98 19.99
CA ILE A 13 -7.05 32.55 19.81
C ILE A 13 -7.23 31.84 21.16
N TRP A 14 -8.02 30.77 21.20
CA TRP A 14 -8.24 30.02 22.43
C TRP A 14 -7.22 28.90 22.56
N LEU A 15 -6.44 28.91 23.62
CA LEU A 15 -5.35 27.96 23.87
C LEU A 15 -5.46 27.40 25.28
N CYS A 16 -4.86 26.23 25.51
CA CYS A 16 -4.64 25.77 26.87
C CYS A 16 -3.61 26.67 27.58
N ALA A 17 -3.66 26.70 28.92
CA ALA A 17 -2.80 27.56 29.73
C ALA A 17 -1.30 27.36 29.43
N HIS A 18 -0.88 26.15 29.10
CA HIS A 18 0.52 25.88 28.75
C HIS A 18 0.92 26.52 27.41
N CYS A 19 0.09 26.37 26.38
CA CYS A 19 0.36 26.92 25.05
C CYS A 19 0.31 28.45 25.04
N SER A 20 -0.60 29.07 25.80
CA SER A 20 -0.65 30.54 25.91
C SER A 20 0.64 31.07 26.54
N ILE A 21 1.09 30.47 27.66
CA ILE A 21 2.34 30.86 28.32
C ILE A 21 3.56 30.67 27.40
N LYS A 22 3.59 29.59 26.62
CA LYS A 22 4.70 29.31 25.70
C LYS A 22 4.82 30.38 24.61
N ILE A 23 3.71 30.75 24.00
CA ILE A 23 3.66 31.76 22.93
C ILE A 23 4.05 33.14 23.48
N ASP A 24 3.56 33.49 24.66
CA ASP A 24 3.88 34.77 25.30
C ASP A 24 5.37 34.91 25.66
N ARG A 25 6.05 33.78 25.96
CA ARG A 25 7.48 33.75 26.29
C ARG A 25 8.39 33.81 25.07
N GLU A 26 7.94 33.32 23.91
CA GLU A 26 8.76 33.13 22.71
C GLU A 26 8.13 33.84 21.49
N PRO A 27 7.99 35.16 21.49
CA PRO A 27 7.27 35.90 20.44
C PRO A 27 7.91 35.80 19.05
N GLU A 28 9.22 35.56 18.97
CA GLU A 28 9.92 35.35 17.69
C GLU A 28 9.63 33.99 17.06
N ALA A 29 9.44 32.95 17.89
CA ALA A 29 9.09 31.61 17.42
C ALA A 29 7.61 31.51 17.00
N TYR A 30 6.76 32.40 17.53
CA TYR A 30 5.32 32.42 17.32
C TYR A 30 4.83 33.78 16.78
N PRO A 31 5.27 34.20 15.58
CA PRO A 31 4.91 35.50 15.04
C PRO A 31 3.41 35.56 14.67
N ALA A 32 2.84 36.77 14.68
CA ALA A 32 1.42 36.99 14.42
C ALA A 32 0.86 36.30 13.14
N PRO A 33 1.56 36.28 11.99
CA PRO A 33 1.07 35.58 10.80
C PRO A 33 0.86 34.07 11.02
N LEU A 34 1.73 33.43 11.81
CA LEU A 34 1.62 32.00 12.14
C LEU A 34 0.40 31.74 13.02
N LEU A 35 0.18 32.58 14.03
CA LEU A 35 -0.97 32.47 14.94
C LEU A 35 -2.31 32.68 14.21
N HIS A 36 -2.36 33.63 13.27
CA HIS A 36 -3.53 33.82 12.42
C HIS A 36 -3.78 32.62 11.49
N HIS A 37 -2.73 32.00 10.96
CA HIS A 37 -2.84 30.78 10.16
C HIS A 37 -3.39 29.61 11.01
N TRP A 38 -2.85 29.39 12.21
CA TRP A 38 -3.33 28.35 13.12
C TRP A 38 -4.79 28.53 13.54
N LYS A 39 -5.21 29.78 13.78
CA LYS A 39 -6.62 30.10 14.04
C LYS A 39 -7.51 29.66 12.88
N LYS A 40 -7.16 30.04 11.64
CA LYS A 40 -7.94 29.65 10.45
C LYS A 40 -8.02 28.13 10.28
N GLU A 41 -6.91 27.42 10.44
CA GLU A 41 -6.87 25.96 10.35
C GLU A 41 -7.73 25.29 11.43
N ALA A 42 -7.66 25.78 12.67
CA ALA A 42 -8.46 25.25 13.77
C ALA A 42 -9.97 25.47 13.54
N GLU A 43 -10.37 26.68 13.13
CA GLU A 43 -11.76 27.01 12.80
C GLU A 43 -12.27 26.19 11.61
N HIS A 44 -11.43 26.00 10.59
CA HIS A 44 -11.75 25.17 9.43
C HIS A 44 -11.96 23.70 9.82
N ARG A 45 -11.07 23.14 10.65
CA ARG A 45 -11.19 21.78 11.18
C ARG A 45 -12.46 21.59 12.00
N ILE A 46 -12.83 22.56 12.84
CA ILE A 46 -14.08 22.52 13.62
C ILE A 46 -15.28 22.55 12.69
N LYS A 47 -15.26 23.41 11.66
CA LYS A 47 -16.37 23.53 10.69
C LYS A 47 -16.60 22.23 9.92
N ILE A 48 -15.54 21.60 9.40
CA ILE A 48 -15.63 20.33 8.66
C ILE A 48 -16.10 19.18 9.56
N ASN A 49 -15.71 19.19 10.84
CA ASN A 49 -16.02 18.11 11.78
C ASN A 49 -17.20 18.40 12.71
N SER A 50 -18.06 19.39 12.38
CA SER A 50 -19.10 19.91 13.27
C SER A 50 -20.16 18.88 13.72
N ASN A 51 -20.25 17.73 13.03
CA ASN A 51 -21.10 16.60 13.40
C ASN A 51 -20.34 15.29 13.68
N SER A 52 -19.01 15.35 13.78
CA SER A 52 -18.15 14.18 13.91
C SER A 52 -17.32 14.28 15.19
N ARG A 53 -17.14 13.15 15.89
CA ARG A 53 -16.22 13.08 17.02
C ARG A 53 -14.80 13.41 16.52
N LEU A 54 -14.20 14.45 17.07
CA LEU A 54 -12.79 14.77 16.83
C LEU A 54 -11.94 13.70 17.49
N TYR A 55 -11.20 12.94 16.68
CA TYR A 55 -10.18 12.02 17.16
C TYR A 55 -8.85 12.76 17.25
N THR A 56 -8.12 12.53 18.33
CA THR A 56 -6.67 12.75 18.32
C THR A 56 -6.02 11.80 17.33
N GLN A 57 -4.80 12.11 16.87
CA GLN A 57 -4.07 11.22 15.94
C GLN A 57 -3.95 9.80 16.50
N ASN A 58 -3.60 9.67 17.78
CA ASN A 58 -3.50 8.38 18.46
C ASN A 58 -4.84 7.63 18.54
N GLU A 59 -5.96 8.33 18.74
CA GLU A 59 -7.28 7.69 18.76
C GLU A 59 -7.74 7.24 17.37
N ALA A 60 -7.36 7.99 16.33
CA ALA A 60 -7.60 7.60 14.95
C ALA A 60 -6.80 6.34 14.60
N ASP A 61 -5.49 6.34 14.89
CA ASP A 61 -4.59 5.20 14.66
C ASP A 61 -5.05 3.95 15.44
N TYR A 62 -5.44 4.11 16.71
CA TYR A 62 -6.03 3.04 17.53
C TYR A 62 -7.28 2.44 16.88
N LYS A 63 -8.21 3.29 16.43
CA LYS A 63 -9.45 2.83 15.81
C LYS A 63 -9.17 2.09 14.50
N VAL A 64 -8.22 2.58 13.70
CA VAL A 64 -7.77 1.92 12.47
C VAL A 64 -7.18 0.55 12.80
N HIS A 65 -6.17 0.47 13.68
CA HIS A 65 -5.51 -0.78 14.04
C HIS A 65 -6.47 -1.82 14.63
N ARG A 66 -7.38 -1.42 15.52
CA ARG A 66 -8.43 -2.30 16.04
C ARG A 66 -9.32 -2.85 14.92
N THR A 67 -9.80 -1.98 14.05
CA THR A 67 -10.71 -2.37 12.96
C THR A 67 -10.01 -3.35 12.01
N LEU A 68 -8.72 -3.13 11.73
CA LEU A 68 -7.91 -4.06 10.94
C LEU A 68 -7.80 -5.43 11.59
N LEU A 69 -7.47 -5.48 12.88
CA LEU A 69 -7.32 -6.74 13.64
C LEU A 69 -8.62 -7.54 13.72
N GLN A 70 -9.74 -6.86 13.95
CA GLN A 70 -11.05 -7.51 13.91
C GLN A 70 -11.37 -8.06 12.52
N GLY A 71 -10.99 -7.33 11.46
CA GLY A 71 -11.17 -7.77 10.07
C GLY A 71 -10.41 -9.06 9.71
N ILE A 72 -9.28 -9.34 10.36
CA ILE A 72 -8.49 -10.56 10.20
C ILE A 72 -8.73 -11.61 11.30
N GLY A 73 -9.78 -11.43 12.11
CA GLY A 73 -10.19 -12.39 13.15
C GLY A 73 -9.44 -12.33 14.48
N VAL A 74 -8.59 -11.31 14.69
CA VAL A 74 -7.84 -11.12 15.95
C VAL A 74 -8.64 -10.25 16.91
N ASN A 75 -9.12 -10.85 18.01
CA ASN A 75 -9.84 -10.15 19.07
C ASN A 75 -8.87 -9.58 20.13
N LEU A 76 -8.74 -8.25 20.19
CA LEU A 76 -7.97 -7.56 21.24
C LEU A 76 -8.85 -6.95 22.33
N SER A 77 -8.30 -6.87 23.55
CA SER A 77 -8.93 -6.19 24.69
C SER A 77 -8.99 -4.66 24.51
N ASP A 78 -9.99 -4.01 25.13
CA ASP A 78 -10.27 -2.56 25.03
C ASP A 78 -9.19 -1.61 25.58
N ARG A 79 -8.10 -2.13 26.15
CA ARG A 79 -7.10 -1.35 26.90
C ARG A 79 -5.73 -1.23 26.25
N MET A 80 -5.52 -1.77 25.06
CA MET A 80 -4.21 -1.77 24.42
C MET A 80 -4.07 -0.58 23.47
N GLN A 81 -3.18 0.37 23.79
CA GLN A 81 -2.69 1.36 22.83
C GLN A 81 -1.61 0.69 21.99
N THR A 82 -1.98 -0.04 20.94
CA THR A 82 -1.00 -0.84 20.19
C THR A 82 -0.29 -0.04 19.11
N SER A 83 1.05 -0.09 19.09
CA SER A 83 1.83 0.39 17.93
C SER A 83 1.66 -0.55 16.73
N ILE A 84 1.96 -0.09 15.51
CA ILE A 84 2.00 -0.94 14.30
C ILE A 84 2.93 -2.14 14.49
N SER A 85 4.05 -1.98 15.21
CA SER A 85 4.98 -3.08 15.49
C SER A 85 4.39 -4.12 16.44
N GLU A 86 3.53 -3.73 17.38
CA GLU A 86 2.79 -4.66 18.22
C GLU A 86 1.71 -5.41 17.44
N VAL A 87 1.05 -4.73 16.48
CA VAL A 87 0.11 -5.34 15.55
C VAL A 87 0.82 -6.41 14.70
N ALA A 88 1.94 -6.05 14.05
CA ALA A 88 2.71 -6.99 13.24
C ALA A 88 3.13 -8.23 14.03
N ARG A 89 3.62 -8.04 15.27
CA ARG A 89 4.01 -9.14 16.16
C ARG A 89 2.83 -10.04 16.54
N ALA A 90 1.67 -9.44 16.82
CA ALA A 90 0.47 -10.18 17.18
C ALA A 90 -0.04 -11.03 15.99
N VAL A 91 -0.07 -10.44 14.79
CA VAL A 91 -0.42 -11.12 13.54
C VAL A 91 0.53 -12.28 13.25
N LYS A 92 1.84 -12.02 13.29
CA LYS A 92 2.89 -13.05 13.13
C LYS A 92 2.70 -14.21 14.12
N SER A 93 2.49 -13.89 15.41
CA SER A 93 2.29 -14.91 16.45
C SER A 93 1.01 -15.71 16.27
N TYR A 94 -0.08 -15.06 15.85
CA TYR A 94 -1.36 -15.69 15.60
C TYR A 94 -1.29 -16.67 14.43
N ILE A 95 -0.75 -16.22 13.28
CA ILE A 95 -0.61 -17.06 12.09
C ILE A 95 0.36 -18.22 12.36
N HIS A 96 1.49 -17.96 13.02
CA HIS A 96 2.45 -19.00 13.40
C HIS A 96 1.82 -20.07 14.31
N LYS A 97 0.89 -19.69 15.18
CA LYS A 97 0.14 -20.63 16.01
C LYS A 97 -0.84 -21.49 15.19
N LEU A 98 -1.46 -20.91 14.15
CA LEU A 98 -2.37 -21.62 13.26
C LEU A 98 -1.61 -22.57 12.32
N ASP A 99 -0.46 -22.15 11.80
CA ASP A 99 0.39 -22.97 10.96
C ASP A 99 1.88 -22.63 11.21
N PRO A 100 2.60 -23.48 11.98
CA PRO A 100 4.00 -23.26 12.32
C PRO A 100 4.97 -23.26 11.13
N ARG A 101 4.55 -23.80 9.98
CA ARG A 101 5.32 -23.87 8.74
C ARG A 101 5.48 -22.50 8.07
N LEU A 102 4.57 -21.58 8.36
CA LEU A 102 4.58 -20.23 7.82
C LEU A 102 5.46 -19.30 8.66
N ASP A 103 6.22 -18.46 7.98
CA ASP A 103 6.81 -17.24 8.51
C ASP A 103 6.16 -16.06 7.79
N VAL A 104 5.47 -15.19 8.55
CA VAL A 104 4.67 -14.11 7.98
C VAL A 104 5.12 -12.78 8.56
N GLU A 105 5.45 -11.85 7.67
CA GLU A 105 5.66 -10.44 8.01
C GLU A 105 4.44 -9.63 7.59
N TYR A 106 4.02 -8.72 8.47
CA TYR A 106 2.85 -7.87 8.26
C TYR A 106 3.25 -6.40 8.26
N SER A 107 2.77 -5.68 7.25
CA SER A 107 2.88 -4.23 7.16
C SER A 107 1.57 -3.60 6.69
N PHE A 108 1.39 -2.33 7.01
CA PHE A 108 0.26 -1.52 6.56
C PHE A 108 0.80 -0.34 5.75
N ILE A 109 0.63 -0.41 4.44
CA ILE A 109 1.23 0.53 3.49
C ILE A 109 0.10 1.17 2.68
N ASN A 110 0.06 2.51 2.63
CA ASN A 110 -0.91 3.29 1.85
C ASN A 110 -2.39 2.93 2.12
N GLY A 111 -2.74 2.57 3.35
CA GLY A 111 -4.12 2.20 3.69
C GLY A 111 -4.47 0.73 3.45
N SER A 112 -3.52 -0.10 3.03
CA SER A 112 -3.74 -1.50 2.66
C SER A 112 -2.89 -2.46 3.52
N ASN A 113 -3.47 -3.61 3.84
CA ASN A 113 -2.75 -4.71 4.49
C ASN A 113 -1.79 -5.37 3.50
N HIS A 114 -0.54 -5.58 3.92
CA HIS A 114 0.46 -6.28 3.15
C HIS A 114 1.03 -7.43 3.98
N PHE A 115 0.95 -8.63 3.43
CA PHE A 115 1.47 -9.86 4.05
C PHE A 115 2.58 -10.40 3.15
N GLU A 116 3.77 -10.52 3.70
CA GLU A 116 4.85 -11.29 3.09
C GLU A 116 4.84 -12.67 3.74
N ILE A 117 4.64 -13.71 2.93
CA ILE A 117 4.45 -15.08 3.41
C ILE A 117 5.60 -15.94 2.87
N ASN A 118 6.36 -16.50 3.80
CA ASN A 118 7.46 -17.41 3.52
C ASN A 118 7.15 -18.79 4.13
N VAL A 119 7.61 -19.86 3.47
CA VAL A 119 7.52 -21.24 3.98
C VAL A 119 8.90 -21.65 4.46
N LYS A 120 8.98 -22.25 5.64
CA LYS A 120 10.25 -22.74 6.19
C LYS A 120 10.78 -23.92 5.37
N GLU A 121 12.08 -23.94 5.10
CA GLU A 121 12.71 -24.92 4.19
C GLU A 121 12.68 -26.37 4.73
N ASP A 122 12.56 -26.57 6.04
CA ASP A 122 12.67 -27.89 6.72
C ASP A 122 11.31 -28.59 6.97
N THR A 123 10.29 -28.34 6.15
CA THR A 123 8.96 -28.95 6.36
C THR A 123 8.71 -30.12 5.43
N ASP A 124 8.49 -31.31 5.98
CA ASP A 124 8.15 -32.52 5.19
C ASP A 124 6.77 -32.46 4.51
N ASP A 125 5.84 -31.66 5.04
CA ASP A 125 4.49 -31.47 4.51
C ASP A 125 4.33 -30.08 3.86
N PRO A 126 4.21 -29.98 2.52
CA PRO A 126 4.17 -28.72 1.82
C PRO A 126 2.91 -27.92 2.12
N VAL A 127 3.04 -26.60 2.14
CA VAL A 127 1.89 -25.69 2.14
C VAL A 127 1.37 -25.57 0.71
N ILE A 128 0.09 -25.91 0.50
CA ILE A 128 -0.55 -25.98 -0.81
C ILE A 128 -1.65 -24.92 -0.89
N ILE A 129 -1.60 -24.14 -1.97
CA ILE A 129 -2.68 -23.25 -2.40
C ILE A 129 -3.20 -23.78 -3.72
N ASN A 130 -4.45 -24.23 -3.75
CA ASN A 130 -5.13 -24.67 -4.95
C ASN A 130 -6.11 -23.59 -5.40
N PHE A 131 -6.25 -23.39 -6.70
CA PHE A 131 -7.29 -22.56 -7.28
C PHE A 131 -7.92 -23.32 -8.46
N ILE A 132 -9.22 -23.15 -8.68
CA ILE A 132 -9.94 -23.76 -9.81
C ILE A 132 -10.41 -22.64 -10.73
N PRO A 133 -9.87 -22.53 -11.96
CA PRO A 133 -10.30 -21.50 -12.91
C PRO A 133 -11.75 -21.72 -13.35
N ILE A 134 -12.43 -20.62 -13.67
CA ILE A 134 -13.81 -20.66 -14.19
C ILE A 134 -13.83 -21.22 -15.63
N ASP A 135 -12.90 -20.77 -16.47
CA ASP A 135 -12.67 -21.28 -17.82
C ASP A 135 -11.23 -21.82 -17.93
N PRO A 136 -11.04 -23.16 -18.00
CA PRO A 136 -9.71 -23.76 -18.13
C PRO A 136 -8.97 -23.38 -19.41
N SER A 137 -9.68 -23.11 -20.51
CA SER A 137 -9.04 -22.77 -21.79
C SER A 137 -8.48 -21.35 -21.75
N GLU A 138 -9.29 -20.40 -21.28
CA GLU A 138 -8.87 -19.02 -21.04
C GLU A 138 -7.73 -18.96 -20.02
N TYR A 139 -7.78 -19.77 -18.97
CA TYR A 139 -6.72 -19.85 -17.97
C TYR A 139 -5.40 -20.33 -18.58
N ASN A 140 -5.41 -21.41 -19.36
CA ASN A 140 -4.19 -21.94 -19.99
C ASN A 140 -3.56 -20.92 -20.94
N GLU A 141 -4.37 -20.21 -21.71
CA GLU A 141 -3.90 -19.13 -22.58
C GLU A 141 -3.26 -18.00 -21.76
N LYS A 142 -3.94 -17.49 -20.73
CA LYS A 142 -3.40 -16.42 -19.87
C LYS A 142 -2.16 -16.87 -19.08
N PHE A 143 -2.09 -18.14 -18.69
CA PHE A 143 -0.92 -18.70 -18.03
C PHE A 143 0.27 -18.81 -19.00
N SER A 144 0.04 -19.20 -20.25
CA SER A 144 1.07 -19.13 -21.29
C SER A 144 1.52 -17.68 -21.50
N ASP A 145 0.58 -16.74 -21.60
CA ASP A 145 0.88 -15.32 -21.76
C ASP A 145 1.69 -14.74 -20.59
N LEU A 146 1.45 -15.18 -19.35
CA LEU A 146 2.28 -14.83 -18.19
C LEU A 146 3.72 -15.30 -18.36
N ILE A 147 3.94 -16.53 -18.82
CA ILE A 147 5.26 -17.14 -18.93
C ILE A 147 6.02 -16.65 -20.16
N ASP A 148 5.35 -16.61 -21.31
CA ASP A 148 5.96 -16.37 -22.62
C ASP A 148 6.04 -14.87 -22.93
N HIS A 149 5.12 -14.09 -22.36
CA HIS A 149 5.01 -12.65 -22.63
C HIS A 149 5.06 -11.74 -21.40
N GLY A 150 5.13 -12.31 -20.18
CA GLY A 150 5.19 -11.52 -18.95
C GLY A 150 3.88 -10.76 -18.69
N GLN A 151 2.73 -11.31 -19.07
CA GLN A 151 1.44 -10.65 -18.79
C GLN A 151 0.87 -11.07 -17.45
N THR A 152 0.34 -10.11 -16.68
CA THR A 152 -0.36 -10.39 -15.44
C THR A 152 -1.57 -11.29 -15.68
N LEU A 153 -1.65 -12.38 -14.91
CA LEU A 153 -2.77 -13.30 -14.91
C LEU A 153 -3.73 -12.91 -13.78
N SER A 154 -5.01 -12.71 -14.10
CA SER A 154 -6.06 -12.42 -13.12
C SER A 154 -7.21 -13.42 -13.21
N CYS A 155 -7.70 -13.88 -12.06
CA CYS A 155 -8.85 -14.77 -11.96
C CYS A 155 -9.65 -14.55 -10.67
N ASP A 156 -10.90 -15.01 -10.64
CA ASP A 156 -11.76 -14.93 -9.45
C ASP A 156 -11.24 -15.85 -8.33
N ILE A 157 -11.20 -15.34 -7.10
CA ILE A 157 -10.73 -16.05 -5.90
C ILE A 157 -11.74 -17.08 -5.37
N ALA A 158 -12.97 -17.12 -5.89
CA ALA A 158 -14.10 -17.87 -5.33
C ALA A 158 -13.84 -19.38 -5.09
N LYS A 159 -12.80 -19.97 -5.71
CA LYS A 159 -12.42 -21.39 -5.53
C LYS A 159 -10.97 -21.59 -5.10
N VAL A 160 -10.38 -20.63 -4.38
CA VAL A 160 -9.09 -20.84 -3.72
C VAL A 160 -9.29 -21.68 -2.46
N THR A 161 -8.52 -22.77 -2.35
CA THR A 161 -8.49 -23.62 -1.16
C THR A 161 -7.05 -23.80 -0.71
N THR A 162 -6.82 -23.93 0.59
CA THR A 162 -5.48 -24.18 1.12
C THR A 162 -5.51 -25.36 2.09
N ASN A 163 -4.34 -25.96 2.33
CA ASN A 163 -4.17 -26.92 3.44
C ASN A 163 -3.61 -26.23 4.71
N SER A 164 -3.69 -24.91 4.79
CA SER A 164 -3.08 -24.11 5.85
C SER A 164 -4.11 -23.23 6.52
N LEU A 165 -4.42 -23.53 7.78
CA LEU A 165 -5.29 -22.69 8.61
C LEU A 165 -4.75 -21.27 8.78
N GLY A 166 -3.42 -21.11 8.71
CA GLY A 166 -2.76 -19.82 8.71
C GLY A 166 -3.12 -19.00 7.47
N LEU A 167 -2.96 -19.59 6.27
CA LEU A 167 -3.36 -18.93 5.02
C LEU A 167 -4.87 -18.69 4.96
N ASP A 168 -5.68 -19.63 5.41
CA ASP A 168 -7.14 -19.52 5.47
C ASP A 168 -7.61 -18.34 6.35
N SER A 169 -6.79 -17.91 7.31
CA SER A 169 -7.06 -16.73 8.15
C SER A 169 -6.70 -15.41 7.48
N ILE A 170 -5.79 -15.44 6.49
CA ILE A 170 -5.38 -14.28 5.69
C ILE A 170 -6.31 -14.13 4.48
N PHE A 171 -6.62 -15.26 3.83
CA PHE A 171 -7.51 -15.31 2.68
C PHE A 171 -8.95 -15.10 3.16
N PRO A 172 -9.63 -14.07 2.66
CA PRO A 172 -10.97 -13.74 3.13
C PRO A 172 -11.96 -14.86 2.72
N GLN A 173 -12.55 -15.50 3.72
CA GLN A 173 -13.37 -16.72 3.58
C GLN A 173 -14.74 -16.54 2.88
N ASN A 174 -15.09 -15.34 2.38
CA ASN A 174 -16.41 -15.07 1.77
C ASN A 174 -16.39 -13.88 0.77
N LEU A 175 -15.35 -13.77 -0.07
CA LEU A 175 -15.38 -12.78 -1.16
C LEU A 175 -16.22 -13.29 -2.33
N LYS A 176 -17.29 -12.56 -2.66
CA LYS A 176 -18.04 -12.78 -3.91
C LYS A 176 -17.32 -12.23 -5.14
N ASP A 177 -16.44 -11.24 -4.96
CA ASP A 177 -15.82 -10.46 -6.05
C ASP A 177 -14.30 -10.30 -5.86
N GLY A 178 -13.62 -11.27 -5.23
CA GLY A 178 -12.18 -11.20 -5.02
C GLY A 178 -11.40 -11.61 -6.27
N ILE A 179 -10.27 -10.96 -6.54
CA ILE A 179 -9.42 -11.25 -7.70
C ILE A 179 -8.07 -11.74 -7.21
N LEU A 180 -7.68 -12.96 -7.60
CA LEU A 180 -6.31 -13.43 -7.52
C LEU A 180 -5.53 -12.85 -8.71
N ILE A 181 -4.44 -12.15 -8.40
CA ILE A 181 -3.53 -11.56 -9.38
C ILE A 181 -2.18 -12.26 -9.25
N ILE A 182 -1.69 -12.81 -10.35
CA ILE A 182 -0.36 -13.40 -10.46
C ILE A 182 0.45 -12.50 -11.40
N GLU A 183 1.43 -11.82 -10.84
CA GLU A 183 2.32 -10.92 -11.58
C GLU A 183 3.66 -11.57 -11.86
N PRO A 184 4.30 -11.26 -13.00
CA PRO A 184 5.67 -11.63 -13.25
C PRO A 184 6.61 -10.87 -12.29
N ASN A 185 7.60 -11.56 -11.73
CA ASN A 185 8.60 -10.97 -10.83
C ASN A 185 9.86 -10.47 -11.55
N ASN A 186 9.97 -10.67 -12.87
CA ASN A 186 11.14 -10.35 -13.68
C ASN A 186 11.03 -8.94 -14.30
N LYS A 187 10.59 -7.99 -13.48
CA LYS A 187 10.50 -6.57 -13.82
C LYS A 187 11.90 -5.96 -13.76
N ARG A 188 12.29 -5.23 -14.81
CA ARG A 188 13.53 -4.46 -14.87
C ARG A 188 13.21 -3.01 -15.17
N THR A 189 13.92 -2.07 -14.60
CA THR A 189 13.81 -0.67 -15.05
C THR A 189 14.47 -0.53 -16.42
N ALA A 190 13.79 0.12 -17.35
CA ALA A 190 14.33 0.46 -18.66
C ALA A 190 14.02 1.92 -19.01
N ILE A 191 14.89 2.50 -19.84
CA ILE A 191 14.70 3.83 -20.41
C ILE A 191 14.50 3.66 -21.91
N VAL A 192 13.41 4.23 -22.44
CA VAL A 192 13.15 4.32 -23.88
C VAL A 192 13.34 5.77 -24.30
N GLU A 193 14.25 6.02 -25.25
CA GLU A 193 14.53 7.34 -25.80
C GLU A 193 14.01 7.44 -27.23
N ILE A 194 13.34 8.55 -27.53
CA ILE A 194 12.98 8.99 -28.87
C ILE A 194 13.98 10.08 -29.25
N GLN A 195 14.78 9.80 -30.27
CA GLN A 195 15.82 10.69 -30.77
C GLN A 195 15.46 11.20 -32.17
N ASP A 196 16.03 12.35 -32.56
CA ASP A 196 15.97 12.83 -33.94
C ASP A 196 17.06 12.17 -34.83
N GLU A 197 17.17 12.63 -36.08
CA GLU A 197 18.17 12.11 -37.04
C GLU A 197 19.61 12.46 -36.66
N GLU A 198 19.83 13.47 -35.81
CA GLU A 198 21.14 13.90 -35.33
C GLU A 198 21.54 13.16 -34.03
N GLY A 199 20.62 12.39 -33.44
CA GLY A 199 20.82 11.63 -32.20
C GLY A 199 20.47 12.42 -30.93
N GLU A 200 19.88 13.60 -31.07
CA GLU A 200 19.42 14.40 -29.93
C GLU A 200 18.14 13.79 -29.34
N THR A 201 18.10 13.63 -28.01
CA THR A 201 16.95 13.05 -27.32
C THR A 201 15.80 14.04 -27.25
N LEU A 202 14.74 13.77 -28.00
CA LEU A 202 13.50 14.55 -27.96
C LEU A 202 12.67 14.19 -26.72
N MET A 203 12.70 12.93 -26.31
CA MET A 203 11.90 12.42 -25.22
C MET A 203 12.46 11.13 -24.65
N SER A 204 12.34 10.94 -23.33
CA SER A 204 12.64 9.67 -22.66
C SER A 204 11.44 9.16 -21.86
N PHE A 205 11.36 7.87 -21.64
CA PHE A 205 10.41 7.20 -20.75
C PHE A 205 11.19 6.26 -19.85
N GLU A 206 11.05 6.37 -18.54
CA GLU A 206 11.72 5.50 -17.57
C GLU A 206 10.63 4.75 -16.79
N ASP A 207 10.60 3.43 -16.95
CA ASP A 207 9.56 2.60 -16.34
C ASP A 207 9.94 1.11 -16.31
N GLU A 208 9.02 0.28 -15.84
CA GLU A 208 9.18 -1.17 -15.81
C GLU A 208 9.08 -1.80 -17.21
N LEU A 209 10.16 -2.48 -17.59
CA LEU A 209 10.24 -3.47 -18.65
C LEU A 209 9.90 -4.85 -18.08
N ILE A 210 8.92 -5.50 -18.68
CA ILE A 210 8.52 -6.85 -18.33
C ILE A 210 9.01 -7.81 -19.40
N LEU A 211 9.74 -8.85 -18.98
CA LEU A 211 10.28 -9.86 -19.87
C LEU A 211 9.39 -11.12 -19.77
N GLY A 212 8.98 -11.70 -20.89
CA GLY A 212 8.50 -13.08 -20.97
C GLY A 212 9.60 -13.95 -21.61
N LYS A 213 9.41 -15.26 -21.76
CA LYS A 213 10.42 -16.12 -22.43
C LYS A 213 10.65 -15.76 -23.89
N GLU A 214 9.61 -15.32 -24.59
CA GLU A 214 9.63 -15.10 -26.04
C GLU A 214 9.59 -13.63 -26.41
N THR A 215 8.97 -12.81 -25.56
CA THR A 215 8.74 -11.41 -25.85
C THR A 215 8.97 -10.51 -24.65
N PHE A 216 9.22 -9.22 -24.87
CA PHE A 216 9.16 -8.21 -23.82
C PHE A 216 8.06 -7.19 -24.08
N SER A 217 7.64 -6.51 -23.02
CA SER A 217 6.70 -5.40 -23.08
C SER A 217 7.18 -4.25 -22.19
N PHE A 218 6.92 -3.01 -22.62
CA PHE A 218 7.24 -1.78 -21.89
C PHE A 218 6.05 -0.85 -21.95
N SER A 219 5.65 -0.28 -20.81
CA SER A 219 4.56 0.68 -20.74
C SER A 219 4.94 1.79 -19.78
N SER A 220 4.81 3.04 -20.23
CA SER A 220 5.08 4.21 -19.39
C SER A 220 4.07 5.33 -19.61
N MET A 221 3.82 6.09 -18.56
CA MET A 221 2.94 7.25 -18.57
C MET A 221 3.66 8.49 -18.02
N LYS A 222 3.55 9.62 -18.74
CA LYS A 222 4.10 10.92 -18.31
C LYS A 222 3.01 11.98 -18.25
N TYR A 223 3.31 13.06 -17.52
CA TYR A 223 2.46 14.25 -17.40
C TYR A 223 1.03 13.95 -16.93
N ASN A 224 0.87 13.28 -15.79
CA ASN A 224 -0.44 12.91 -15.23
C ASN A 224 -1.33 12.17 -16.25
N HIS A 225 -0.76 11.16 -16.92
CA HIS A 225 -1.43 10.34 -17.95
C HIS A 225 -1.79 11.05 -19.26
N LEU A 226 -1.34 12.30 -19.48
CA LEU A 226 -1.55 12.98 -20.77
C LEU A 226 -0.75 12.34 -21.91
N LEU A 227 0.34 11.64 -21.57
CA LEU A 227 1.17 10.93 -22.53
C LEU A 227 1.34 9.47 -22.09
N SER A 228 1.10 8.55 -23.02
CA SER A 228 1.32 7.12 -22.79
C SER A 228 2.16 6.54 -23.93
N PHE A 229 3.14 5.73 -23.57
CA PHE A 229 3.97 4.99 -24.50
C PHE A 229 3.87 3.51 -24.16
N LYS A 230 3.57 2.67 -25.16
CA LYS A 230 3.35 1.25 -24.95
C LYS A 230 3.94 0.45 -26.10
N ILE A 231 4.79 -0.50 -25.76
CA ILE A 231 5.28 -1.54 -26.65
C ILE A 231 4.89 -2.89 -26.04
N ASN A 232 4.23 -3.75 -26.83
CA ASN A 232 3.70 -5.02 -26.35
C ASN A 232 4.22 -6.19 -27.16
N LYS A 233 4.55 -7.29 -26.47
CA LYS A 233 4.89 -8.58 -27.07
C LYS A 233 5.95 -8.46 -28.18
N ILE A 234 7.02 -7.68 -27.96
CA ILE A 234 8.13 -7.61 -28.93
C ILE A 234 8.96 -8.87 -28.84
N PRO A 235 9.07 -9.67 -29.92
CA PRO A 235 9.91 -10.86 -29.92
C PRO A 235 11.38 -10.50 -29.67
N TYR A 236 12.05 -11.32 -28.87
CA TYR A 236 13.49 -11.21 -28.70
C TYR A 236 14.13 -12.60 -28.62
N SER A 237 15.35 -12.73 -29.15
CA SER A 237 16.11 -13.99 -29.18
C SER A 237 17.12 -14.08 -28.03
N GLY A 238 16.82 -13.46 -26.90
CA GLY A 238 17.73 -13.42 -25.75
C GLY A 238 17.67 -14.73 -24.96
N GLN A 239 18.82 -15.37 -24.77
CA GLN A 239 18.93 -16.43 -23.75
C GLN A 239 18.53 -15.82 -22.40
N PRO A 240 17.63 -16.45 -21.62
CA PRO A 240 17.28 -15.96 -20.30
C PRO A 240 18.58 -15.87 -19.49
N ALA A 241 18.95 -14.66 -19.08
CA ALA A 241 20.06 -14.48 -18.16
C ALA A 241 19.72 -15.31 -16.92
N LEU A 242 20.50 -16.37 -16.68
CA LEU A 242 20.40 -17.18 -15.48
C LEU A 242 20.50 -16.22 -14.29
N LEU A 243 19.36 -15.98 -13.66
CA LEU A 243 19.30 -15.34 -12.35
C LEU A 243 19.99 -16.32 -11.41
N HIS A 244 21.27 -16.09 -11.14
CA HIS A 244 21.96 -16.78 -10.06
C HIS A 244 21.19 -16.47 -8.77
N LYS A 245 20.68 -17.54 -8.16
CA LYS A 245 20.11 -17.56 -6.82
C LYS A 245 21.05 -16.93 -5.81
#